data_AF-A0A529Y328-F1
#
_entry.id   AF-A0A529Y328-F1
#
_cell.length_a   1.000
_cell.length_b   1.000
_cell.length_c   1.000
_cell.angle_alpha   90.00
_cell.angle_beta   90.00
_cell.angle_gamma   90.00
#
_symmetry.space_group_name_H-M   'P 1'
#
loop_
_entity.id
_entity.type
_entity.pdbx_description
1 polymer ?
#
loop_
_entity_poly.entity_id
_entity_poly.type
_entity_poly.pdbx_seq_one_letter_code
_entity_poly.pdbx_strand_id
1 'polypeptide(L)'
;MVRIHLVTWENRKLYRKVLERYFRIRYDIYVKQRRWRAVARPINIEIDAFDNEHALYVLALDANGKIVGGSRLVPTLEPHLMSEVFPILAGGTPPRAAEIFEWTRFFVIPSLRTKGASSPIAGFVLCGLLET
;
A
#
# COMPACT_ATOMS: atom_id res chain seq x y z
N MET A 1 -9.91 -4.17 -18.47
CA MET A 1 -9.07 -5.20 -17.84
C MET A 1 -8.27 -4.54 -16.72
N VAL A 2 -8.15 -5.20 -15.57
CA VAL A 2 -7.33 -4.71 -14.44
C VAL A 2 -5.92 -5.27 -14.58
N ARG A 3 -4.90 -4.46 -14.32
CA ARG A 3 -3.49 -4.87 -14.35
C ARG A 3 -2.78 -4.41 -13.08
N ILE A 4 -1.76 -5.17 -12.67
CA ILE A 4 -0.88 -4.83 -11.56
C ILE A 4 0.31 -4.05 -12.11
N HIS A 5 0.64 -2.96 -11.43
CA HIS A 5 1.78 -2.12 -11.73
C HIS A 5 2.67 -2.05 -10.49
N LEU A 6 3.92 -2.47 -10.64
CA LEU A 6 4.96 -2.27 -9.63
C LEU A 6 5.56 -0.87 -9.81
N VAL A 7 5.32 0.00 -8.82
CA VAL A 7 5.87 1.35 -8.79
C VAL A 7 6.98 1.40 -7.75
N THR A 8 8.17 1.75 -8.21
CA THR A 8 9.40 1.83 -7.41
C THR A 8 9.96 3.25 -7.47
N TRP A 9 11.05 3.51 -6.74
CA TRP A 9 11.74 4.77 -6.86
C TRP A 9 12.18 5.08 -8.30
N GLU A 10 12.69 4.08 -9.02
CA GLU A 10 13.24 4.24 -10.37
C GLU A 10 12.19 4.73 -11.38
N ASN A 11 10.98 4.16 -11.33
CA ASN A 11 9.92 4.48 -12.29
C ASN A 11 8.90 5.51 -11.75
N ARG A 12 9.05 6.03 -10.53
CA ARG A 12 8.08 6.93 -9.87
C ARG A 12 7.70 8.17 -10.70
N LYS A 13 8.62 8.68 -11.53
CA LYS A 13 8.37 9.84 -12.39
C LYS A 13 7.30 9.53 -13.46
N LEU A 14 7.33 8.33 -14.03
CA LEU A 14 6.30 7.85 -14.96
C LEU A 14 4.94 7.73 -14.27
N TYR A 15 4.94 7.30 -13.00
CA TYR A 15 3.74 7.10 -12.19
C TYR A 15 3.34 8.30 -11.33
N ARG A 16 3.91 9.50 -11.55
CA ARG A 16 3.72 10.67 -10.67
C ARG A 16 2.25 10.96 -10.37
N LYS A 17 1.41 11.03 -11.42
CA LYS A 17 -0.03 11.29 -11.29
C LYS A 17 -0.80 10.12 -10.65
N VAL A 18 -0.28 8.90 -10.73
CA VAL A 18 -0.85 7.71 -10.10
C VAL A 18 -0.54 7.74 -8.60
N LEU A 19 0.72 8.00 -8.22
CA LEU A 19 1.14 8.13 -6.82
C LEU A 19 0.43 9.28 -6.09
N GLU A 20 0.28 10.44 -6.73
CA GLU A 20 -0.51 11.55 -6.16
C GLU A 20 -1.96 11.14 -5.83
N ARG A 21 -2.59 10.36 -6.71
CA ARG A 21 -3.94 9.83 -6.49
C ARG A 21 -3.95 8.74 -5.43
N TYR A 22 -2.94 7.87 -5.41
CA TYR A 22 -2.78 6.83 -4.40
C TYR A 22 -2.75 7.41 -2.98
N PHE A 23 -1.94 8.43 -2.71
CA PHE A 23 -1.87 9.03 -1.37
C PHE A 23 -3.17 9.74 -0.94
N ARG A 24 -3.94 10.28 -1.90
CA ARG A 24 -5.28 10.83 -1.63
C ARG A 24 -6.30 9.73 -1.33
N ILE A 25 -6.28 8.63 -2.08
CA ILE A 25 -7.13 7.46 -1.83
C ILE A 25 -6.83 6.88 -0.44
N ARG A 26 -5.54 6.83 -0.05
CA ARG A 26 -5.14 6.42 1.29
C ARG A 26 -5.74 7.32 2.37
N TYR A 27 -5.74 8.64 2.19
CA TYR A 27 -6.41 9.56 3.09
C TYR A 27 -7.91 9.24 3.25
N ASP A 28 -8.61 9.03 2.12
CA ASP A 28 -10.03 8.69 2.16
C ASP A 28 -10.31 7.38 2.91
N ILE A 29 -9.43 6.38 2.77
CA ILE A 29 -9.60 5.07 3.40
C ILE A 29 -9.14 5.08 4.86
N TYR A 30 -7.92 5.48 5.15
CA TYR A 30 -7.31 5.32 6.48
C TYR A 30 -7.71 6.45 7.43
N VAL A 31 -7.77 7.70 6.95
CA VAL A 31 -8.11 8.85 7.79
C VAL A 31 -9.62 9.03 7.86
N LYS A 32 -10.32 9.18 6.72
CA LYS A 32 -11.76 9.49 6.75
C LYS A 32 -12.62 8.29 7.17
N GLN A 33 -12.43 7.13 6.54
CA GLN A 33 -13.28 5.95 6.79
C GLN A 33 -12.86 5.20 8.05
N ARG A 34 -11.59 4.82 8.17
CA ARG A 34 -11.08 4.03 9.32
C ARG A 34 -10.75 4.89 10.54
N ARG A 35 -10.86 6.22 10.43
CA ARG A 35 -10.64 7.18 11.53
C ARG A 35 -9.28 7.05 12.20
N TRP A 36 -8.27 6.63 11.46
CA TRP A 36 -6.92 6.49 11.99
C TRP A 36 -6.26 7.86 12.07
N ARG A 37 -6.52 8.58 13.16
CA ARG A 37 -6.12 9.99 13.32
C ARG A 37 -4.60 10.19 13.43
N ALA A 38 -3.86 9.17 13.87
CA ALA A 38 -2.40 9.22 14.01
C ALA A 38 -1.67 9.48 12.68
N VAL A 39 -2.29 9.14 11.55
CA VAL A 39 -1.71 9.33 10.20
C VAL A 39 -2.32 10.54 9.46
N ALA A 40 -3.17 11.33 10.13
CA ALA A 40 -3.78 12.51 9.52
C ALA A 40 -2.74 13.62 9.30
N ARG A 41 -2.79 14.24 8.11
CA ARG A 41 -1.96 15.40 7.75
C ARG A 41 -2.84 16.64 7.54
N PRO A 42 -2.27 17.86 7.57
CA PRO A 42 -3.01 19.11 7.27
C PRO A 42 -3.53 19.19 5.82
N ILE A 43 -2.98 18.35 4.94
CA ILE A 43 -3.40 18.17 3.55
C ILE A 43 -4.06 16.80 3.38
N ASN A 44 -4.97 16.68 2.40
CA ASN A 44 -5.77 15.47 2.14
C ASN A 44 -4.96 14.33 1.47
N ILE A 45 -3.84 13.95 2.08
CA ILE A 45 -3.01 12.80 1.72
C ILE A 45 -2.63 12.03 2.98
N GLU A 46 -2.41 10.73 2.85
CA GLU A 46 -1.85 9.89 3.91
C GLU A 46 -0.50 9.34 3.46
N ILE A 47 0.54 9.76 4.17
CA ILE A 47 1.96 9.41 3.97
C ILE A 47 2.57 9.20 5.37
N ASP A 48 3.23 8.06 5.56
CA ASP A 48 3.96 7.73 6.79
C ASP A 48 5.49 7.68 6.56
N ALA A 49 6.25 7.36 7.60
CA ALA A 49 7.73 7.33 7.54
C ALA A 49 8.28 6.28 6.57
N PHE A 50 7.48 5.30 6.17
CA PHE A 50 7.87 4.18 5.31
C PHE A 50 7.52 4.42 3.83
N ASP A 51 7.00 5.62 3.50
CA ASP A 51 6.78 6.09 2.13
C ASP A 51 8.02 6.84 1.63
N ASN A 52 9.13 6.12 1.47
CA ASN A 52 10.42 6.64 1.03
C ASN A 52 10.93 5.92 -0.25
N GLU A 53 12.18 6.14 -0.63
CA GLU A 53 12.81 5.55 -1.81
C GLU A 53 12.88 4.00 -1.80
N HIS A 54 12.76 3.36 -0.64
CA HIS A 54 12.78 1.91 -0.51
C HIS A 54 11.39 1.28 -0.68
N ALA A 55 10.32 2.08 -0.66
CA ALA A 55 8.96 1.58 -0.78
C ALA A 55 8.65 1.07 -2.19
N LEU A 56 8.06 -0.13 -2.25
CA LEU A 56 7.51 -0.70 -3.46
C LEU A 56 5.99 -0.66 -3.39
N TYR A 57 5.34 -0.03 -4.37
CA TYR A 57 3.89 0.05 -4.43
C TYR A 57 3.34 -0.90 -5.48
N VAL A 58 2.50 -1.84 -5.05
CA VAL A 58 1.81 -2.80 -5.92
C VAL A 58 0.40 -2.27 -6.15
N LEU A 59 0.16 -1.66 -7.32
CA LEU A 59 -1.09 -0.94 -7.60
C LEU A 59 -1.91 -1.65 -8.68
N ALA A 60 -3.18 -1.93 -8.38
CA ALA A 60 -4.13 -2.43 -9.37
C ALA A 60 -4.79 -1.25 -10.11
N LEU A 61 -4.56 -1.17 -11.42
CA LEU A 61 -5.11 -0.14 -12.30
C LEU A 61 -6.14 -0.75 -13.26
N ASP A 62 -7.26 -0.06 -13.48
CA ASP A 62 -8.23 -0.42 -14.53
C ASP A 62 -7.77 0.03 -15.92
N ALA A 63 -8.59 -0.24 -16.94
CA ALA A 63 -8.30 0.11 -18.34
C ALA A 63 -8.13 1.62 -18.58
N ASN A 64 -8.65 2.46 -17.69
CA ASN A 64 -8.56 3.91 -17.77
C ASN A 64 -7.41 4.47 -16.89
N GLY A 65 -6.59 3.59 -16.31
CA GLY A 65 -5.50 3.96 -15.40
C GLY A 65 -5.98 4.41 -14.01
N LYS A 66 -7.22 4.07 -13.62
CA LYS A 66 -7.74 4.38 -12.28
C LYS A 66 -7.32 3.30 -11.29
N ILE A 67 -6.87 3.72 -10.11
CA ILE A 67 -6.54 2.82 -9.00
C ILE A 67 -7.84 2.18 -8.48
N VAL A 68 -7.86 0.85 -8.48
CA VAL A 68 -8.96 0.03 -7.95
C VAL A 68 -8.58 -0.75 -6.69
N GLY A 69 -7.28 -0.89 -6.42
CA GLY A 69 -6.74 -1.49 -5.21
C GLY A 69 -5.23 -1.40 -5.18
N GLY A 70 -4.62 -1.92 -4.12
CA GLY A 70 -3.17 -2.04 -4.03
C GLY A 70 -2.65 -2.34 -2.64
N SER A 71 -1.34 -2.32 -2.53
CA SER A 71 -0.57 -2.55 -1.31
C SER A 71 0.81 -1.90 -1.41
N ARG A 72 1.56 -1.92 -0.31
CA ARG A 72 2.95 -1.50 -0.22
C ARG A 72 3.81 -2.63 0.36
N LEU A 73 5.01 -2.78 -0.17
CA LEU A 73 6.10 -3.59 0.38
C LEU A 73 7.25 -2.68 0.82
N VAL A 74 7.87 -3.01 1.95
CA VAL A 74 9.07 -2.33 2.47
C VAL A 74 10.12 -3.39 2.79
N PRO A 75 11.38 -3.27 2.33
CA PRO A 75 12.43 -4.22 2.67
C PRO A 75 12.59 -4.32 4.20
N THR A 76 12.64 -5.52 4.76
CA THR A 76 12.77 -5.67 6.23
C THR A 76 14.15 -5.28 6.76
N LEU A 77 15.14 -5.12 5.88
CA LEU A 77 16.44 -4.53 6.22
C LEU A 77 16.35 -3.03 6.49
N GLU A 78 15.31 -2.35 6.00
CA GLU A 78 15.01 -0.95 6.31
C GLU A 78 14.12 -0.82 7.57
N PRO A 79 14.01 0.38 8.17
CA PRO A 79 12.98 0.65 9.17
C PRO A 79 11.58 0.39 8.58
N HIS A 80 10.78 -0.42 9.26
CA HIS A 80 9.44 -0.83 8.81
C HIS A 80 8.46 -0.88 9.99
N LEU A 81 7.16 -1.09 9.74
CA LEU A 81 6.12 -0.91 10.75
C LEU A 81 6.30 -1.86 11.95
N MET A 82 6.65 -3.12 11.69
CA MET A 82 6.90 -4.13 12.71
C MET A 82 8.18 -3.83 13.50
N SER A 83 9.22 -3.21 12.92
CA SER A 83 10.41 -2.81 13.69
C SER A 83 10.21 -1.57 14.53
N GLU A 84 9.56 -0.55 13.97
CA GLU A 84 9.50 0.77 14.62
C GLU A 84 8.29 0.94 15.54
N VAL A 85 7.17 0.26 15.25
CA VAL A 85 5.89 0.51 15.93
C VAL A 85 5.40 -0.72 16.71
N PHE A 86 5.59 -1.92 16.16
CA PHE A 86 5.06 -3.15 16.77
C PHE A 86 6.09 -4.28 16.96
N PRO A 87 7.31 -4.01 17.47
CA PRO A 87 8.34 -5.04 17.59
C PRO A 87 7.93 -6.16 18.55
N ILE A 88 7.11 -5.85 19.56
CA ILE A 88 6.59 -6.82 20.52
C ILE A 88 5.77 -7.94 19.88
N LEU A 89 5.13 -7.70 18.73
CA LEU A 89 4.35 -8.72 18.01
C LEU A 89 5.25 -9.81 17.40
N ALA A 90 6.54 -9.54 17.23
CA ALA A 90 7.56 -10.50 16.80
C ALA A 90 8.52 -10.88 17.95
N GLY A 91 8.07 -10.80 19.20
CA GLY A 91 8.90 -11.13 20.37
C GLY A 91 10.05 -10.14 20.61
N GLY A 92 9.96 -8.93 20.05
CA GLY A 92 11.02 -7.91 20.13
C GLY A 92 12.07 -8.00 19.03
N THR A 93 12.07 -9.06 18.21
CA THR A 93 13.03 -9.29 17.13
C THR A 93 12.33 -9.59 15.81
N PRO A 94 11.81 -8.56 15.11
CA PRO A 94 11.20 -8.72 13.79
C PRO A 94 12.14 -9.41 12.80
N PRO A 95 11.61 -10.21 11.85
CA PRO A 95 12.43 -10.82 10.82
C PRO A 95 13.06 -9.73 9.95
N ARG A 96 14.37 -9.87 9.68
CA ARG A 96 15.13 -8.96 8.80
C ARG A 96 16.02 -9.80 7.87
N ALA A 97 15.75 -9.74 6.57
CA ALA A 97 16.56 -10.39 5.53
C ALA A 97 16.37 -9.69 4.18
N ALA A 98 17.31 -9.88 3.26
CA ALA A 98 17.25 -9.27 1.92
C ALA A 98 16.07 -9.80 1.09
N GLU A 99 15.65 -11.04 1.39
CA GLU A 99 14.57 -11.77 0.73
C GLU A 99 13.20 -11.52 1.39
N ILE A 100 13.16 -10.77 2.49
CA ILE A 100 11.93 -10.56 3.28
C ILE A 100 11.50 -9.10 3.18
N PHE A 101 10.25 -8.89 2.79
CA PHE A 101 9.60 -7.59 2.73
C PHE A 101 8.38 -7.55 3.66
N GLU A 102 8.18 -6.42 4.35
CA GLU A 102 6.98 -6.17 5.12
C GLU A 102 5.84 -5.70 4.21
N TRP A 103 4.70 -6.39 4.30
CA TRP A 103 3.48 -6.02 3.58
C TRP A 103 2.58 -5.10 4.41
N THR A 104 2.28 -3.91 3.87
CA THR A 104 1.43 -2.91 4.50
C THR A 104 0.42 -2.31 3.52
N ARG A 105 -0.54 -1.54 4.07
CA ARG A 105 -1.47 -0.69 3.30
C ARG A 105 -2.26 -1.44 2.20
N PHE A 106 -2.68 -2.68 2.45
CA PHE A 106 -3.62 -3.39 1.59
C PHE A 106 -4.98 -2.68 1.54
N PHE A 107 -5.52 -2.48 0.33
CA PHE A 107 -6.86 -1.94 0.13
C PHE A 107 -7.50 -2.34 -1.21
N VAL A 108 -8.83 -2.29 -1.22
CA VAL A 108 -9.68 -2.23 -2.43
C VAL A 108 -10.47 -0.93 -2.33
N ILE A 109 -10.73 -0.21 -3.43
CA ILE A 109 -11.51 1.05 -3.35
C ILE A 109 -12.94 0.79 -2.86
N PRO A 110 -13.56 1.70 -2.08
CA PRO A 110 -14.86 1.48 -1.45
C PRO A 110 -15.97 1.04 -2.41
N SER A 111 -16.03 1.64 -3.61
CA SER A 111 -17.06 1.36 -4.62
C SER A 111 -16.99 -0.06 -5.19
N LEU A 112 -15.91 -0.78 -4.97
CA LEU A 112 -15.71 -2.15 -5.43
C LEU A 112 -15.71 -3.16 -4.28
N ARG A 113 -16.09 -2.73 -3.07
CA ARG A 113 -16.29 -3.62 -1.92
C ARG A 113 -17.77 -4.02 -1.86
N THR A 114 -18.02 -5.33 -1.79
CA THR A 114 -19.37 -5.86 -1.58
C THR A 114 -19.49 -6.36 -0.15
N LYS A 115 -20.54 -5.96 0.57
CA LYS A 115 -20.75 -6.42 1.95
C LYS A 115 -21.04 -7.92 1.93
N GLY A 116 -20.24 -8.71 2.66
CA GLY A 116 -20.39 -10.17 2.73
C GLY A 116 -19.82 -10.96 1.54
N ALA A 117 -19.12 -10.32 0.61
CA ALA A 117 -18.46 -11.01 -0.51
C ALA A 117 -17.07 -10.42 -0.80
N SER A 118 -16.13 -11.29 -1.18
CA SER A 118 -14.78 -10.87 -1.60
C SER A 118 -14.84 -10.20 -2.97
N SER A 119 -14.28 -8.99 -3.07
CA SER A 119 -14.09 -8.32 -4.35
C SER A 119 -13.05 -9.08 -5.18
N PRO A 120 -13.29 -9.37 -6.48
CA PRO A 120 -12.27 -9.94 -7.36
C PRO A 120 -10.98 -9.12 -7.38
N ILE A 121 -11.08 -7.79 -7.15
CA ILE A 121 -9.93 -6.89 -7.04
C ILE A 121 -9.01 -7.26 -5.88
N ALA A 122 -9.55 -7.77 -4.77
CA ALA A 122 -8.73 -8.30 -3.68
C ALA A 122 -7.87 -9.45 -4.19
N GLY A 123 -8.44 -10.37 -4.97
CA GLY A 123 -7.72 -11.46 -5.62
C GLY A 123 -6.63 -10.97 -6.56
N PHE A 124 -6.92 -9.97 -7.40
CA PHE A 124 -5.91 -9.37 -8.29
C PHE A 124 -4.73 -8.76 -7.51
N VAL A 125 -4.99 -8.04 -6.41
CA VAL A 125 -3.92 -7.43 -5.60
C VAL A 125 -3.13 -8.49 -4.85
N LEU A 126 -3.78 -9.50 -4.29
CA LEU A 126 -3.11 -10.61 -3.59
C LEU A 126 -2.26 -11.44 -4.54
N CYS A 127 -2.78 -11.80 -5.71
CA CYS A 127 -2.03 -12.52 -6.72
C CYS A 127 -0.87 -11.66 -7.25
N GLY A 128 -1.12 -10.38 -7.53
CA GLY A 128 -0.08 -9.43 -7.92
C GLY A 128 1.03 -9.27 -6.88
N LEU A 129 0.72 -9.33 -5.59
CA LEU A 129 1.73 -9.28 -4.53
C LEU A 129 2.69 -10.47 -4.56
N LEU A 130 2.20 -11.65 -4.98
CA LEU A 130 2.95 -12.90 -4.96
C LEU A 130 3.73 -13.15 -6.26
N GLU A 131 3.20 -12.67 -7.39
CA GLU A 131 3.65 -13.07 -8.73
C GLU A 131 4.35 -11.94 -9.53
N THR A 132 4.54 -10.75 -8.95
CA THR A 132 5.17 -9.58 -9.63
C THR A 132 6.59 -9.34 -9.12
#